data_AF-A0A1X6N1G7-F1
#
_entry.id   AF-A0A1X6N1G7-F1
#
_cell.length_a   1.000
_cell.length_b   1.000
_cell.length_c   1.000
_cell.angle_alpha   90.00
_cell.angle_beta   90.00
_cell.angle_gamma   90.00
#
_symmetry.space_group_name_H-M   'P 1'
#
loop_
_entity.id
_entity.type
_entity.pdbx_description
1 polymer ?
#
loop_
_entity_poly.entity_id
_entity_poly.type
_entity_poly.pdbx_seq_one_letter_code
_entity_poly.pdbx_strand_id
1 'polypeptide(L)'
;MHLPIYRRVTSNLDKRTGQSVAIGLGDDMDITYNVLISVGSTQTALVLDTGSSDLWLVSDACTGQCNDAGVPLYSQETLHPTGLDVRLLYGDSRTGTHATGPVGSDTVSIASLSIVNQSLAAINDTNTTVFETGSAGILGLGFPPISMIWRELLQAQLAPASSQLTKRSSNTSNPILTSSIGAPPFPSFDFLKPGSSSRRKRQSDAAAVQFSSAAIASFATYGPLLPRLIVQNMLSSPLIAITLQRDTFDIGGNVGLLSVGALPVGIQDDHLTWVPVRAYTAAQGGLPPPSDAPDEVYPLTWEIPVDAVYFNDAKLPRSMLSPSSISLSALLDTGNSLIRGPKDVVKHMMSQFDEPDYSFDCSVAHNLSFVIGGVTFSVDPRDFAVPMSANSTGNPRCTPAVVATDPPGNGGFLYSWSLGDPFLKSALVAYYYGNLTHPSQDPPRVGLLSTVPGDASMELQRVVQAAGISGGQLPATWDVAPSGTFAATATDANGVPQAT
;
A
#
# COMPACT_ATOMS: atom_id res chain seq x y z
N MET A 1 -12.36 6.54 -42.82
CA MET A 1 -12.22 5.10 -42.56
C MET A 1 -10.74 4.81 -42.35
N HIS A 2 -10.33 4.54 -41.12
CA HIS A 2 -8.99 4.08 -40.77
C HIS A 2 -9.18 2.76 -40.02
N LEU A 3 -8.65 1.67 -40.60
CA LEU A 3 -8.70 0.34 -40.02
C LEU A 3 -7.60 0.22 -38.94
N PRO A 4 -7.90 -0.33 -37.75
CA PRO A 4 -6.87 -0.56 -36.75
C PRO A 4 -6.02 -1.79 -37.13
N ILE A 5 -4.70 -1.61 -37.13
CA ILE A 5 -3.72 -2.68 -37.27
C ILE A 5 -3.48 -3.29 -35.88
N TYR A 6 -3.83 -4.56 -35.69
CA TYR A 6 -3.50 -5.31 -34.47
C TYR A 6 -2.04 -5.77 -34.52
N ARG A 7 -1.27 -5.46 -33.46
CA ARG A 7 0.12 -5.90 -33.29
C ARG A 7 0.15 -7.32 -32.70
N ARG A 8 0.93 -8.20 -33.34
CA ARG A 8 1.05 -9.62 -33.01
C ARG A 8 2.02 -9.83 -31.84
N VAL A 9 1.59 -10.54 -30.81
CA VAL A 9 2.43 -10.99 -29.68
C VAL A 9 3.26 -12.19 -30.12
N THR A 10 4.57 -12.17 -29.91
CA THR A 10 5.45 -13.34 -30.06
C THR A 10 5.79 -13.89 -28.67
N SER A 11 5.34 -15.12 -28.38
CA SER A 11 5.74 -15.85 -27.18
C SER A 11 6.95 -16.74 -27.48
N ASN A 12 8.04 -16.54 -26.75
CA ASN A 12 9.02 -17.60 -26.53
C ASN A 12 8.61 -18.32 -25.24
N LEU A 13 8.26 -19.60 -25.41
CA LEU A 13 7.79 -20.49 -24.34
C LEU A 13 8.99 -21.10 -23.61
N ASP A 14 9.23 -20.65 -22.38
CA ASP A 14 9.76 -21.53 -21.34
C ASP A 14 8.61 -21.91 -20.39
N LYS A 15 8.42 -23.22 -20.18
CA LYS A 15 7.35 -23.78 -19.34
C LYS A 15 7.59 -23.44 -17.87
N ARG A 16 7.07 -22.30 -17.42
CA ARG A 16 6.67 -22.07 -16.01
C ARG A 16 5.14 -22.18 -15.95
N THR A 17 4.62 -22.90 -14.96
CA THR A 17 3.17 -23.15 -14.81
C THR A 17 2.40 -21.93 -14.28
N GLY A 18 3.09 -20.92 -13.75
CA GLY A 18 2.50 -19.68 -13.25
C GLY A 18 2.31 -18.63 -14.35
N GLN A 19 1.43 -17.65 -14.07
CA GLN A 19 1.18 -16.50 -14.92
C GLN A 19 1.96 -15.28 -14.41
N SER A 20 2.32 -14.39 -15.33
CA SER A 20 2.83 -13.06 -15.01
C SER A 20 2.14 -12.04 -15.90
N VAL A 21 1.72 -10.92 -15.33
CA VAL A 21 1.03 -9.85 -16.06
C VAL A 21 1.59 -8.50 -15.68
N ALA A 22 1.32 -7.50 -16.51
CA ALA A 22 1.57 -6.10 -16.20
C ALA A 22 0.35 -5.28 -16.62
N ILE A 23 0.04 -4.25 -15.85
CA ILE A 23 -1.05 -3.31 -16.10
C ILE A 23 -0.59 -1.90 -15.76
N GLY A 24 -0.99 -0.92 -16.56
CA GLY A 24 -0.68 0.47 -16.30
C GLY A 24 -1.48 1.01 -15.12
N LEU A 25 -0.97 2.09 -14.53
CA LEU A 25 -1.61 2.79 -13.41
C LEU A 25 -2.18 4.11 -13.89
N GLY A 26 -3.31 4.50 -13.34
CA GLY A 26 -3.77 5.89 -13.37
C GLY A 26 -3.34 6.61 -12.09
N ASP A 27 -3.58 7.91 -12.06
CA ASP A 27 -3.35 8.73 -10.89
C ASP A 27 -4.31 9.92 -10.84
N ASP A 28 -4.46 10.47 -9.64
CA ASP A 28 -5.08 11.76 -9.41
C ASP A 28 -4.04 12.74 -8.88
N MET A 29 -3.64 13.69 -9.74
CA MET A 29 -2.74 14.80 -9.41
C MET A 29 -1.47 14.39 -8.67
N ASP A 30 -0.85 13.26 -9.02
CA ASP A 30 0.38 12.77 -8.39
C ASP A 30 0.32 12.45 -6.88
N ILE A 31 -0.89 12.38 -6.31
CA ILE A 31 -1.11 12.16 -4.87
C ILE A 31 -1.86 10.87 -4.55
N THR A 32 -2.40 10.18 -5.56
CA THR A 32 -3.05 8.87 -5.39
C THR A 32 -2.96 8.09 -6.69
N TYR A 33 -2.55 6.82 -6.61
CA TYR A 33 -2.42 5.93 -7.77
C TYR A 33 -3.46 4.83 -7.75
N ASN A 34 -4.03 4.54 -8.91
CA ASN A 34 -5.14 3.61 -9.05
C ASN A 34 -4.90 2.59 -10.19
N VAL A 35 -5.58 1.45 -10.08
CA VAL A 35 -5.50 0.35 -11.04
C VAL A 35 -6.89 -0.09 -11.47
N LEU A 36 -7.04 -0.40 -12.76
CA LEU A 36 -8.29 -0.91 -13.29
C LEU A 36 -8.47 -2.37 -12.89
N ILE A 37 -9.57 -2.68 -12.20
CA ILE A 37 -9.93 -4.03 -11.76
C ILE A 37 -11.32 -4.39 -12.26
N SER A 38 -11.60 -5.68 -12.42
CA SER A 38 -12.96 -6.19 -12.65
C SER A 38 -13.40 -7.05 -11.48
N VAL A 39 -14.56 -6.75 -10.91
CA VAL A 39 -15.19 -7.49 -9.80
C VAL A 39 -16.61 -7.83 -10.20
N GLY A 40 -16.91 -9.12 -10.35
CA GLY A 40 -18.18 -9.59 -10.89
C GLY A 40 -18.41 -9.00 -12.30
N SER A 41 -19.53 -8.31 -12.47
CA SER A 41 -19.88 -7.59 -13.70
C SER A 41 -19.32 -6.16 -13.80
N THR A 42 -18.68 -5.65 -12.75
CA THR A 42 -18.24 -4.25 -12.65
C THR A 42 -16.75 -4.13 -12.98
N GLN A 43 -16.41 -3.21 -13.89
CA GLN A 43 -15.03 -2.77 -14.11
C GLN A 43 -14.88 -1.34 -13.60
N THR A 44 -13.91 -1.09 -12.71
CA THR A 44 -13.70 0.21 -12.08
C THR A 44 -12.27 0.35 -11.58
N ALA A 45 -11.86 1.58 -11.24
CA ALA A 45 -10.52 1.87 -10.72
C ALA A 45 -10.49 1.79 -9.19
N LEU A 46 -9.46 1.16 -8.63
CA LEU A 46 -9.21 1.11 -7.19
C LEU A 46 -7.86 1.70 -6.85
N VAL A 47 -7.79 2.40 -5.72
CA VAL A 47 -6.52 2.88 -5.15
C VAL A 47 -5.63 1.68 -4.80
N LEU A 48 -4.36 1.76 -5.18
CA LEU A 48 -3.34 0.79 -4.76
C LEU A 48 -2.87 1.11 -3.36
N ASP A 49 -2.97 0.14 -2.45
CA ASP A 49 -2.60 0.38 -1.05
C ASP A 49 -1.75 -0.76 -0.48
N THR A 50 -0.44 -0.53 -0.41
CA THR A 50 0.51 -1.44 0.26
C THR A 50 0.49 -1.31 1.80
N GLY A 51 -0.16 -0.29 2.35
CA GLY A 51 -0.38 -0.10 3.79
C GLY A 51 -1.52 -0.95 4.36
N SER A 52 -2.47 -1.39 3.54
CA SER A 52 -3.61 -2.24 3.94
C SER A 52 -3.66 -3.58 3.19
N SER A 53 -4.69 -4.40 3.43
CA SER A 53 -4.81 -5.75 2.84
C SER A 53 -6.23 -6.14 2.44
N ASP A 54 -7.22 -5.29 2.71
CA ASP A 54 -8.59 -5.58 2.35
C ASP A 54 -8.86 -5.16 0.91
N LEU A 55 -9.69 -5.94 0.20
CA LEU A 55 -10.30 -5.53 -1.06
C LEU A 55 -11.71 -5.04 -0.75
N TRP A 56 -11.98 -3.77 -1.02
CA TRP A 56 -13.32 -3.21 -0.85
C TRP A 56 -13.64 -2.20 -1.93
N LEU A 57 -14.91 -2.16 -2.31
CA LEU A 57 -15.44 -1.26 -3.33
C LEU A 57 -16.78 -0.72 -2.87
N VAL A 58 -17.04 0.56 -3.15
CA VAL A 58 -18.37 1.14 -2.97
C VAL A 58 -19.34 0.51 -3.96
N SER A 59 -20.48 0.11 -3.44
CA SER A 59 -21.49 -0.63 -4.19
C SER A 59 -22.64 0.24 -4.65
N ASP A 60 -23.42 -0.27 -5.60
CA ASP A 60 -24.67 0.32 -6.10
C ASP A 60 -25.78 0.42 -5.04
N ALA A 61 -25.61 -0.22 -3.88
CA ALA A 61 -26.48 -0.07 -2.72
C ALA A 61 -26.10 1.14 -1.83
N CYS A 62 -24.96 1.80 -2.07
CA CYS A 62 -24.59 2.99 -1.32
C CYS A 62 -25.49 4.18 -1.66
N THR A 63 -25.85 4.97 -0.66
CA THR A 63 -26.71 6.15 -0.82
C THR A 63 -26.04 7.41 -0.28
N GLY A 64 -26.64 8.58 -0.53
CA GLY A 64 -26.11 9.85 -0.03
C GLY A 64 -24.96 10.36 -0.90
N GLN A 65 -23.77 10.51 -0.32
CA GLN A 65 -22.59 11.02 -1.05
C GLN A 65 -22.10 10.10 -2.19
N CYS A 66 -22.54 8.84 -2.19
CA CYS A 66 -22.28 7.90 -3.28
C CYS A 66 -23.06 8.19 -4.57
N ASN A 67 -24.10 9.05 -4.52
CA ASN A 67 -24.91 9.38 -5.69
C ASN A 67 -24.13 10.13 -6.77
N ASP A 68 -23.07 10.85 -6.38
CA ASP A 68 -22.21 11.64 -7.25
C ASP A 68 -20.83 10.99 -7.46
N ALA A 69 -20.75 9.66 -7.35
CA ALA A 69 -19.48 8.92 -7.36
C ALA A 69 -18.59 9.18 -8.60
N GLY A 70 -19.18 9.55 -9.75
CA GLY A 70 -18.42 9.84 -10.98
C GLY A 70 -17.71 8.64 -11.60
N VAL A 71 -17.80 7.45 -10.99
CA VAL A 71 -17.16 6.20 -11.39
C VAL A 71 -18.15 5.02 -11.31
N PRO A 72 -17.92 3.92 -12.03
CA PRO A 72 -18.74 2.72 -11.89
C PRO A 72 -18.65 2.15 -10.46
N LEU A 73 -19.81 1.97 -9.82
CA LEU A 73 -19.94 1.33 -8.52
C LEU A 73 -20.15 -0.18 -8.67
N TYR A 74 -19.70 -0.95 -7.67
CA TYR A 74 -19.81 -2.40 -7.66
C TYR A 74 -21.27 -2.87 -7.58
N SER A 75 -21.70 -3.69 -8.55
CA SER A 75 -23.03 -4.29 -8.50
C SER A 75 -23.09 -5.44 -7.51
N GLN A 76 -23.99 -5.36 -6.52
CA GLN A 76 -24.16 -6.46 -5.56
C GLN A 76 -24.91 -7.67 -6.13
N GLU A 77 -25.40 -7.62 -7.37
CA GLU A 77 -26.16 -8.73 -7.98
C GLU A 77 -25.37 -10.03 -8.06
N THR A 78 -24.06 -9.94 -8.28
CA THR A 78 -23.15 -11.10 -8.38
C THR A 78 -22.48 -11.45 -7.06
N LEU A 79 -22.69 -10.64 -6.01
CA LEU A 79 -22.12 -10.91 -4.69
C LEU A 79 -22.66 -12.22 -4.13
N HIS A 80 -21.76 -13.10 -3.69
CA HIS A 80 -22.12 -14.23 -2.84
C HIS A 80 -21.93 -13.80 -1.36
N PRO A 81 -22.99 -13.35 -0.67
CA PRO A 81 -22.84 -12.80 0.67
C PRO A 81 -22.53 -13.90 1.69
N THR A 82 -21.72 -13.56 2.68
CA THR A 82 -21.45 -14.46 3.82
C THR A 82 -22.42 -14.28 4.98
N GLY A 83 -23.22 -13.20 4.95
CA GLY A 83 -24.08 -12.78 6.06
C GLY A 83 -23.35 -12.00 7.17
N LEU A 84 -22.06 -11.70 6.96
CA LEU A 84 -21.26 -10.84 7.83
C LEU A 84 -21.16 -9.43 7.23
N ASP A 85 -20.93 -8.45 8.10
CA ASP A 85 -20.60 -7.07 7.74
C ASP A 85 -19.20 -6.74 8.25
N VAL A 86 -18.53 -5.79 7.62
CA VAL A 86 -17.26 -5.23 8.09
C VAL A 86 -17.37 -3.71 8.19
N ARG A 87 -16.64 -3.13 9.15
CA ARG A 87 -16.39 -1.70 9.24
C ARG A 87 -14.90 -1.43 9.20
N LEU A 88 -14.46 -0.87 8.08
CA LEU A 88 -13.08 -0.43 7.87
C LEU A 88 -12.96 1.02 8.31
N LEU A 89 -11.93 1.35 9.07
CA LEU A 89 -11.65 2.70 9.55
C LEU A 89 -10.35 3.19 8.93
N TYR A 90 -10.36 4.42 8.41
CA TYR A 90 -9.23 5.08 7.77
C TYR A 90 -9.03 6.48 8.36
N GLY A 91 -7.90 7.10 8.02
CA GLY A 91 -7.59 8.46 8.43
C GLY A 91 -7.18 8.57 9.89
N ASP A 92 -7.21 9.79 10.43
CA ASP A 92 -6.92 10.05 11.84
C ASP A 92 -8.19 9.92 12.71
N SER A 93 -8.00 9.89 14.03
CA SER A 93 -9.13 9.82 14.97
C SER A 93 -10.07 11.04 14.96
N ARG A 94 -9.79 12.06 14.13
CA ARG A 94 -10.56 13.30 14.03
C ARG A 94 -11.52 13.28 12.84
N THR A 95 -11.10 12.65 11.74
CA THR A 95 -11.90 12.52 10.51
C THR A 95 -12.95 11.42 10.63
N GLY A 96 -12.67 10.34 11.36
CA GLY A 96 -13.62 9.23 11.53
C GLY A 96 -14.00 8.57 10.20
N THR A 97 -13.07 8.59 9.24
CA THR A 97 -13.29 8.05 7.90
C THR A 97 -13.55 6.56 7.98
N HIS A 98 -14.58 6.09 7.28
CA HIS A 98 -14.97 4.70 7.33
C HIS A 98 -15.52 4.19 6.00
N ALA A 99 -15.50 2.87 5.85
CA ALA A 99 -16.18 2.13 4.81
C ALA A 99 -16.85 0.91 5.45
N THR A 100 -18.18 0.88 5.43
CA THR A 100 -18.99 -0.17 6.06
C THR A 100 -19.87 -0.87 5.03
N GLY A 101 -19.93 -2.20 5.10
CA GLY A 101 -20.85 -2.97 4.27
C GLY A 101 -20.70 -4.47 4.38
N PRO A 102 -21.55 -5.23 3.67
CA PRO A 102 -21.53 -6.69 3.68
C PRO A 102 -20.22 -7.27 3.14
N VAL A 103 -19.77 -8.34 3.78
CA VAL A 103 -18.69 -9.20 3.30
C VAL A 103 -19.27 -10.31 2.45
N GLY A 104 -18.73 -10.47 1.25
CA GLY A 104 -19.09 -11.54 0.35
C GLY A 104 -17.90 -12.01 -0.47
N SER A 105 -18.18 -12.80 -1.50
CA SER A 105 -17.17 -13.19 -2.47
C SER A 105 -17.69 -13.06 -3.89
N ASP A 106 -16.80 -12.73 -4.81
CA ASP A 106 -17.09 -12.70 -6.25
C ASP A 106 -15.82 -13.08 -7.04
N THR A 107 -15.91 -13.13 -8.37
CA THR A 107 -14.77 -13.24 -9.27
C THR A 107 -14.08 -11.89 -9.38
N VAL A 108 -12.77 -11.87 -9.16
CA VAL A 108 -11.94 -10.68 -9.26
C VAL A 108 -10.86 -10.91 -10.31
N SER A 109 -10.71 -9.94 -11.22
CA SER A 109 -9.72 -9.96 -12.29
C SER A 109 -8.87 -8.71 -12.31
N ILE A 110 -7.56 -8.89 -12.49
CA ILE A 110 -6.57 -7.84 -12.73
C ILE A 110 -5.76 -8.18 -13.98
N ALA A 111 -5.81 -7.33 -15.00
CA ALA A 111 -5.36 -7.66 -16.35
C ALA A 111 -5.97 -9.00 -16.84
N SER A 112 -5.13 -10.01 -17.10
CA SER A 112 -5.57 -11.36 -17.51
C SER A 112 -5.59 -12.39 -16.38
N LEU A 113 -5.20 -12.01 -15.15
CA LEU A 113 -5.33 -12.85 -13.97
C LEU A 113 -6.76 -12.76 -13.46
N SER A 114 -7.36 -13.91 -13.15
CA SER A 114 -8.70 -14.00 -12.57
C SER A 114 -8.71 -15.04 -11.47
N ILE A 115 -9.36 -14.72 -10.34
CA ILE A 115 -9.61 -15.67 -9.25
C ILE A 115 -11.08 -15.64 -8.86
N VAL A 116 -11.65 -16.82 -8.64
CA VAL A 116 -13.04 -16.97 -8.20
C VAL A 116 -13.14 -16.96 -6.67
N ASN A 117 -14.33 -16.64 -6.16
CA ASN A 117 -14.63 -16.61 -4.73
C ASN A 117 -13.62 -15.76 -3.93
N GLN A 118 -13.21 -14.61 -4.47
CA GLN A 118 -12.39 -13.64 -3.75
C GLN A 118 -13.24 -12.91 -2.73
N SER A 119 -12.85 -13.03 -1.46
CA SER A 119 -13.45 -12.27 -0.38
C SER A 119 -13.22 -10.78 -0.57
N LEU A 120 -14.29 -10.00 -0.44
CA LEU A 120 -14.31 -8.55 -0.56
C LEU A 120 -15.43 -7.95 0.31
N ALA A 121 -15.36 -6.65 0.57
CA ALA A 121 -16.44 -5.90 1.18
C ALA A 121 -17.13 -5.01 0.14
N ALA A 122 -18.46 -5.17 0.01
CA ALA A 122 -19.29 -4.32 -0.81
C ALA A 122 -19.82 -3.18 0.08
N ILE A 123 -19.30 -1.98 -0.10
CA ILE A 123 -19.51 -0.87 0.85
C ILE A 123 -20.83 -0.16 0.53
N ASN A 124 -21.69 -0.03 1.55
CA ASN A 124 -23.01 0.61 1.47
C ASN A 124 -23.05 1.95 2.19
N ASP A 125 -22.08 2.20 3.07
CA ASP A 125 -21.98 3.43 3.86
C ASP A 125 -20.51 3.81 4.01
N THR A 126 -20.17 5.01 3.55
CA THR A 126 -18.81 5.55 3.62
C THR A 126 -18.85 7.06 3.59
N ASN A 127 -17.87 7.68 4.24
CA ASN A 127 -17.51 9.11 4.12
C ASN A 127 -16.08 9.29 3.60
N THR A 128 -15.57 8.31 2.85
CA THR A 128 -14.27 8.39 2.20
C THR A 128 -14.31 9.41 1.06
N THR A 129 -13.17 10.03 0.79
CA THR A 129 -12.95 10.90 -0.37
C THR A 129 -12.47 10.11 -1.58
N VAL A 130 -12.68 8.79 -1.63
CA VAL A 130 -12.09 7.91 -2.65
C VAL A 130 -12.55 8.29 -4.07
N PHE A 131 -13.76 8.82 -4.21
CA PHE A 131 -14.29 9.29 -5.49
C PHE A 131 -13.57 10.52 -6.04
N GLU A 132 -12.96 11.33 -5.17
CA GLU A 132 -12.15 12.48 -5.59
C GLU A 132 -10.91 12.03 -6.38
N THR A 133 -10.45 10.79 -6.14
CA THR A 133 -9.28 10.18 -6.79
C THR A 133 -9.63 9.39 -8.07
N GLY A 134 -10.87 9.54 -8.57
CA GLY A 134 -11.37 8.75 -9.70
C GLY A 134 -11.50 7.25 -9.42
N SER A 135 -11.58 6.86 -8.15
CA SER A 135 -11.60 5.45 -7.71
C SER A 135 -12.89 5.10 -6.97
N ALA A 136 -13.30 3.83 -7.05
CA ALA A 136 -14.49 3.31 -6.35
C ALA A 136 -14.16 2.60 -5.03
N GLY A 137 -12.89 2.50 -4.65
CA GLY A 137 -12.46 1.76 -3.46
C GLY A 137 -10.95 1.55 -3.41
N ILE A 138 -10.52 0.53 -2.65
CA ILE A 138 -9.11 0.23 -2.41
C ILE A 138 -8.80 -1.25 -2.67
N LEU A 139 -7.66 -1.48 -3.33
CA LEU A 139 -7.02 -2.78 -3.46
C LEU A 139 -5.84 -2.86 -2.47
N GLY A 140 -6.05 -3.52 -1.33
CA GLY A 140 -5.00 -3.81 -0.36
C GLY A 140 -3.98 -4.84 -0.87
N LEU A 141 -2.69 -4.52 -0.73
CA LEU A 141 -1.55 -5.30 -1.23
C LEU A 141 -0.63 -5.81 -0.11
N GLY A 142 -1.02 -5.65 1.15
CA GLY A 142 -0.30 -6.15 2.31
C GLY A 142 -0.52 -7.64 2.58
N PHE A 143 -0.22 -8.04 3.81
CA PHE A 143 -0.26 -9.43 4.25
C PHE A 143 -1.63 -9.80 4.86
N PRO A 144 -2.07 -11.08 4.74
CA PRO A 144 -3.34 -11.52 5.32
C PRO A 144 -3.60 -11.13 6.79
N PRO A 145 -2.61 -11.15 7.72
CA PRO A 145 -2.88 -10.90 9.13
C PRO A 145 -3.47 -9.53 9.46
N ILE A 146 -3.25 -8.50 8.62
CA ILE A 146 -3.82 -7.16 8.83
C ILE A 146 -5.17 -6.95 8.14
N SER A 147 -5.64 -7.87 7.30
CA SER A 147 -6.97 -7.81 6.67
C SER A 147 -8.08 -7.98 7.71
N MET A 148 -8.99 -7.00 7.77
CA MET A 148 -10.21 -7.08 8.57
C MET A 148 -11.16 -8.14 8.04
N ILE A 149 -11.31 -8.25 6.72
CA ILE A 149 -12.21 -9.20 6.05
C ILE A 149 -11.79 -10.64 6.37
N TRP A 150 -10.50 -10.96 6.22
CA TRP A 150 -9.96 -12.27 6.55
C TRP A 150 -10.22 -12.64 8.02
N ARG A 151 -10.01 -11.68 8.94
CA ARG A 151 -10.25 -11.91 10.38
C ARG A 151 -11.72 -12.19 10.68
N GLU A 152 -12.65 -11.41 10.14
CA GLU A 152 -14.09 -11.63 10.36
C GLU A 152 -14.55 -13.00 9.85
N LEU A 153 -14.10 -13.39 8.65
CA LEU A 153 -14.42 -14.69 8.05
C LEU A 153 -13.85 -15.85 8.87
N LEU A 154 -12.58 -15.75 9.26
CA LEU A 154 -11.93 -16.78 10.08
C LEU A 154 -12.58 -16.88 11.46
N GLN A 155 -12.86 -15.76 12.11
CA GLN A 155 -13.51 -15.75 13.40
C GLN A 155 -14.91 -16.38 13.34
N ALA A 156 -15.68 -16.09 12.29
CA ALA A 156 -16.97 -16.73 12.06
C ALA A 156 -16.87 -18.24 11.82
N GLN A 157 -15.84 -18.69 11.08
CA GLN A 157 -15.57 -20.12 10.85
C GLN A 157 -15.21 -20.87 12.14
N LEU A 158 -14.43 -20.23 13.02
CA LEU A 158 -13.97 -20.84 14.28
C LEU A 158 -15.02 -20.78 15.41
N ALA A 159 -16.09 -19.98 15.23
CA ALA A 159 -17.12 -19.81 16.24
C ALA A 159 -17.93 -21.11 16.47
N PRO A 160 -18.24 -21.50 17.73
CA PRO A 160 -19.08 -22.66 18.01
C PRO A 160 -20.49 -22.51 17.43
N ALA A 161 -21.08 -23.59 16.91
CA ALA A 161 -22.40 -23.61 16.29
C ALA A 161 -23.54 -22.97 17.14
N SER A 162 -23.43 -22.98 18.47
CA SER A 162 -24.40 -22.37 19.38
C SER A 162 -24.37 -20.83 19.44
N SER A 163 -23.33 -20.20 18.88
CA SER A 163 -23.15 -18.73 18.87
C SER A 163 -23.66 -18.05 17.59
N GLN A 164 -24.01 -18.83 16.56
CA GLN A 164 -24.54 -18.32 15.29
C GLN A 164 -25.99 -17.83 15.38
N LEU A 165 -26.71 -18.15 16.47
CA LEU A 165 -28.13 -17.80 16.65
C LEU A 165 -28.37 -16.44 17.33
N THR A 166 -27.35 -15.71 17.77
CA THR A 166 -27.53 -14.47 18.56
C THR A 166 -26.78 -13.23 18.08
N LYS A 167 -26.00 -13.27 17.00
CA LYS A 167 -25.33 -12.07 16.47
C LYS A 167 -26.11 -11.43 15.31
N ARG A 168 -27.29 -10.89 15.61
CA ARG A 168 -27.77 -9.67 14.92
C ARG A 168 -27.40 -8.51 15.81
N SER A 169 -26.38 -7.76 15.41
CA SER A 169 -25.83 -6.60 16.12
C SER A 169 -25.21 -6.93 17.49
N SER A 170 -23.91 -7.25 17.49
CA SER A 170 -23.07 -6.93 18.65
C SER A 170 -22.08 -5.87 18.21
N ASN A 171 -22.33 -4.63 18.62
CA ASN A 171 -21.31 -3.59 18.75
C ASN A 171 -20.15 -4.16 19.58
N THR A 172 -19.18 -4.78 18.91
CA THR A 172 -17.89 -5.06 19.52
C THR A 172 -17.08 -3.79 19.37
N SER A 173 -17.36 -2.82 20.23
CA SER A 173 -16.43 -1.75 20.53
C SER A 173 -15.21 -2.39 21.18
N ASN A 174 -14.28 -2.89 20.38
CA ASN A 174 -12.91 -3.03 20.85
C ASN A 174 -12.44 -1.61 21.20
N PRO A 175 -11.84 -1.39 22.38
CA PRO A 175 -11.31 -0.09 22.73
C PRO A 175 -10.27 0.27 21.68
N ILE A 176 -10.57 1.29 20.88
CA ILE A 176 -9.68 1.85 19.87
C ILE A 176 -8.50 2.44 20.65
N LEU A 177 -7.40 1.70 20.71
CA LEU A 177 -6.12 2.23 21.15
C LEU A 177 -5.63 3.16 20.04
N THR A 178 -5.69 4.45 20.32
CA THR A 178 -5.21 5.56 19.49
C THR A 178 -3.71 5.41 19.21
N SER A 179 -3.28 5.38 17.94
CA SER A 179 -2.08 6.08 17.44
C SER A 179 -1.78 5.78 15.96
N SER A 180 -1.38 6.85 15.26
CA SER A 180 -0.84 6.93 13.89
C SER A 180 -1.81 6.85 12.70
N ILE A 181 -1.58 7.78 11.76
CA ILE A 181 -2.43 8.17 10.63
C ILE A 181 -2.28 7.15 9.48
N GLY A 182 -3.40 6.71 8.89
CA GLY A 182 -3.42 5.98 7.61
C GLY A 182 -3.20 4.47 7.68
N ALA A 183 -2.72 3.94 8.80
CA ALA A 183 -2.55 2.50 8.98
C ALA A 183 -3.82 1.82 9.51
N PRO A 184 -4.15 0.58 9.10
CA PRO A 184 -5.25 -0.16 9.71
C PRO A 184 -5.02 -0.31 11.22
N PRO A 185 -6.07 -0.48 12.03
CA PRO A 185 -5.89 -0.73 13.46
C PRO A 185 -4.96 -1.93 13.67
N PHE A 186 -4.03 -1.81 14.61
CA PHE A 186 -3.09 -2.88 14.91
C PHE A 186 -3.85 -4.18 15.21
N PRO A 187 -3.51 -5.31 14.54
CA PRO A 187 -4.32 -6.52 14.61
C PRO A 187 -4.34 -7.11 16.03
N SER A 188 -5.48 -7.66 16.43
CA SER A 188 -5.55 -8.58 17.58
C SER A 188 -5.87 -9.99 17.10
N PHE A 189 -5.09 -10.95 17.59
CA PHE A 189 -5.27 -12.38 17.37
C PHE A 189 -5.80 -13.10 18.61
N ASP A 190 -6.39 -12.37 19.56
CA ASP A 190 -6.92 -12.97 20.80
C ASP A 190 -8.02 -13.99 20.54
N PHE A 191 -8.74 -13.89 19.43
CA PHE A 191 -9.75 -14.88 19.01
C PHE A 191 -9.16 -16.25 18.66
N LEU A 192 -7.84 -16.35 18.41
CA LEU A 192 -7.13 -17.62 18.24
C LEU A 192 -6.71 -18.24 19.58
N LYS A 193 -6.81 -17.49 20.69
CA LYS A 193 -6.49 -17.98 22.03
C LYS A 193 -7.71 -18.71 22.62
N PRO A 194 -7.54 -19.92 23.17
CA PRO A 194 -8.61 -20.61 23.87
C PRO A 194 -8.95 -19.88 25.17
N GLY A 195 -10.25 -19.86 25.51
CA GLY A 195 -10.76 -19.18 26.70
C GLY A 195 -10.06 -19.63 27.99
N SER A 196 -9.50 -18.66 28.72
CA SER A 196 -8.84 -18.86 30.02
C SER A 196 -9.85 -19.25 31.10
N SER A 197 -10.08 -20.56 31.30
CA SER A 197 -10.64 -21.09 32.54
C SER A 197 -9.60 -21.94 33.26
N SER A 198 -9.37 -21.67 34.55
CA SER A 198 -8.27 -22.17 35.37
C SER A 198 -8.20 -23.69 35.56
N ARG A 199 -9.18 -24.45 35.06
CA ARG A 199 -9.25 -25.92 35.19
C ARG A 199 -8.80 -26.71 33.96
N ARG A 200 -8.40 -26.08 32.85
CA ARG A 200 -8.12 -26.79 31.57
C ARG A 200 -6.84 -26.37 30.85
N LYS A 201 -5.76 -26.04 31.57
CA LYS A 201 -4.51 -25.52 30.98
C LYS A 201 -3.85 -26.45 29.93
N ARG A 202 -3.99 -27.77 30.05
CA ARG A 202 -3.43 -28.73 29.06
C ARG A 202 -4.32 -28.94 27.82
N GLN A 203 -5.64 -28.73 27.95
CA GLN A 203 -6.58 -28.78 26.83
C GLN A 203 -6.62 -27.45 26.06
N SER A 204 -6.31 -26.33 26.74
CA SER A 204 -6.23 -25.02 26.10
C SER A 204 -5.05 -24.93 25.14
N ASP A 205 -3.86 -25.40 25.50
CA ASP A 205 -2.68 -25.21 24.63
C ASP A 205 -2.83 -25.96 23.29
N ALA A 206 -3.39 -27.17 23.29
CA ALA A 206 -3.69 -27.93 22.08
C ALA A 206 -4.78 -27.29 21.18
N ALA A 207 -5.74 -26.58 21.77
CA ALA A 207 -6.77 -25.87 21.01
C ALA A 207 -6.20 -24.59 20.35
N ALA A 208 -5.35 -23.83 21.06
CA ALA A 208 -4.67 -22.64 20.53
C ALA A 208 -3.81 -22.98 19.30
N VAL A 209 -3.13 -24.11 19.43
CA VAL A 209 -2.30 -24.78 18.42
C VAL A 209 -3.10 -25.07 17.14
N GLN A 210 -4.31 -25.61 17.28
CA GLN A 210 -5.15 -25.96 16.13
C GLN A 210 -5.72 -24.71 15.43
N PHE A 211 -6.02 -23.64 16.18
CA PHE A 211 -6.56 -22.40 15.61
C PHE A 211 -5.54 -21.62 14.78
N SER A 212 -4.27 -21.60 15.20
CA SER A 212 -3.21 -20.91 14.44
C SER A 212 -2.92 -21.61 13.11
N SER A 213 -2.89 -22.94 13.12
CA SER A 213 -2.76 -23.76 11.90
C SER A 213 -3.94 -23.55 10.94
N ALA A 214 -5.17 -23.47 11.47
CA ALA A 214 -6.36 -23.16 10.69
C ALA A 214 -6.32 -21.73 10.12
N ALA A 215 -5.79 -20.76 10.86
CA ALA A 215 -5.62 -19.38 10.41
C ALA A 215 -4.72 -19.31 9.19
N ILE A 216 -3.54 -19.94 9.22
CA ILE A 216 -2.60 -19.94 8.10
C ILE A 216 -3.16 -20.69 6.89
N ALA A 217 -3.80 -21.85 7.11
CA ALA A 217 -4.45 -22.60 6.03
C ALA A 217 -5.58 -21.79 5.37
N SER A 218 -6.27 -20.93 6.12
CA SER A 218 -7.36 -20.11 5.58
C SER A 218 -6.90 -19.01 4.61
N PHE A 219 -5.60 -18.70 4.53
CA PHE A 219 -5.08 -17.73 3.54
C PHE A 219 -5.44 -18.12 2.11
N ALA A 220 -5.47 -19.41 1.77
CA ALA A 220 -5.84 -19.90 0.44
C ALA A 220 -7.32 -19.59 0.07
N THR A 221 -8.18 -19.46 1.08
CA THR A 221 -9.64 -19.35 0.91
C THR A 221 -10.13 -17.93 1.13
N TYR A 222 -9.72 -17.30 2.24
CA TYR A 222 -10.21 -15.99 2.70
C TYR A 222 -9.14 -14.90 2.64
N GLY A 223 -7.93 -15.23 2.20
CA GLY A 223 -6.85 -14.26 2.13
C GLY A 223 -7.14 -13.11 1.13
N PRO A 224 -6.37 -12.02 1.21
CA PRO A 224 -6.37 -10.97 0.20
C PRO A 224 -6.03 -11.50 -1.19
N LEU A 225 -6.34 -10.70 -2.22
CA LEU A 225 -6.24 -11.09 -3.63
C LEU A 225 -4.86 -11.67 -3.99
N LEU A 226 -3.78 -10.91 -3.78
CA LEU A 226 -2.42 -11.31 -4.14
C LEU A 226 -1.94 -12.53 -3.33
N PRO A 227 -2.06 -12.56 -1.98
CA PRO A 227 -1.81 -13.75 -1.17
C PRO A 227 -2.54 -15.00 -1.66
N ARG A 228 -3.81 -14.91 -2.08
CA ARG A 228 -4.54 -16.07 -2.61
C ARG A 228 -3.97 -16.54 -3.94
N LEU A 229 -3.66 -15.64 -4.87
CA LEU A 229 -3.01 -15.98 -6.14
C LEU A 229 -1.67 -16.69 -5.90
N ILE A 230 -0.90 -16.27 -4.89
CA ILE A 230 0.39 -16.85 -4.52
C ILE A 230 0.22 -18.25 -3.91
N VAL A 231 -0.61 -18.39 -2.87
CA VAL A 231 -0.81 -19.67 -2.17
C VAL A 231 -1.42 -20.72 -3.10
N GLN A 232 -2.20 -20.31 -4.10
CA GLN A 232 -2.76 -21.20 -5.13
C GLN A 232 -1.79 -21.45 -6.31
N ASN A 233 -0.53 -21.00 -6.22
CA ASN A 233 0.50 -21.15 -7.26
C ASN A 233 0.10 -20.61 -8.64
N MET A 234 -0.69 -19.54 -8.67
CA MET A 234 -1.17 -18.93 -9.92
C MET A 234 -0.14 -17.97 -10.53
N LEU A 235 0.84 -17.52 -9.76
CA LEU A 235 1.88 -16.58 -10.21
C LEU A 235 3.20 -17.29 -10.53
N SER A 236 3.92 -16.77 -11.53
CA SER A 236 5.28 -17.24 -11.89
C SER A 236 6.31 -17.01 -10.79
N SER A 237 6.12 -15.98 -9.97
CA SER A 237 6.93 -15.59 -8.83
C SER A 237 6.03 -14.97 -7.76
N PRO A 238 6.29 -15.16 -6.45
CA PRO A 238 5.44 -14.60 -5.39
C PRO A 238 5.76 -13.11 -5.15
N LEU A 239 5.75 -12.30 -6.20
CA LEU A 239 6.07 -10.88 -6.11
C LEU A 239 5.15 -10.02 -6.96
N ILE A 240 5.02 -8.76 -6.55
CA ILE A 240 4.58 -7.66 -7.39
C ILE A 240 5.69 -6.63 -7.50
N ALA A 241 5.67 -5.81 -8.55
CA ALA A 241 6.56 -4.67 -8.67
C ALA A 241 5.76 -3.45 -9.12
N ILE A 242 6.04 -2.30 -8.51
CA ILE A 242 5.32 -1.05 -8.71
C ILE A 242 6.30 0.03 -9.15
N THR A 243 5.89 0.80 -10.14
CA THR A 243 6.49 2.07 -10.52
C THR A 243 5.37 3.10 -10.69
N LEU A 244 5.56 4.30 -10.13
CA LEU A 244 4.56 5.37 -10.13
C LEU A 244 5.00 6.48 -11.09
N GLN A 245 4.10 6.93 -11.97
CA GLN A 245 4.35 8.03 -12.90
C GLN A 245 4.37 9.40 -12.21
N ARG A 246 4.87 10.42 -12.91
CA ARG A 246 4.78 11.81 -12.51
C ARG A 246 3.93 12.59 -13.50
N ASP A 247 3.01 13.32 -12.93
CA ASP A 247 2.00 14.16 -13.58
C ASP A 247 2.04 15.61 -13.07
N THR A 248 2.86 15.88 -12.04
CA THR A 248 3.16 17.22 -11.54
C THR A 248 4.65 17.55 -11.72
N PHE A 249 4.95 18.81 -12.04
CA PHE A 249 6.28 19.33 -12.39
C PHE A 249 6.83 18.81 -13.74
N ASP A 250 6.78 17.52 -14.02
CA ASP A 250 7.30 16.93 -15.24
C ASP A 250 6.32 15.87 -15.74
N ILE A 251 5.64 16.12 -16.86
CA ILE A 251 4.70 15.16 -17.47
C ILE A 251 5.56 14.11 -18.17
N GLY A 252 5.92 13.06 -17.44
CA GLY A 252 7.01 12.18 -17.83
C GLY A 252 7.77 11.65 -16.62
N GLY A 253 8.02 10.35 -16.60
CA GLY A 253 8.32 9.63 -15.36
C GLY A 253 8.65 8.17 -15.61
N ASN A 254 8.84 7.44 -14.51
CA ASN A 254 8.57 6.01 -14.54
C ASN A 254 7.20 5.77 -15.19
N VAL A 255 7.07 4.71 -15.99
CA VAL A 255 5.73 4.33 -16.43
C VAL A 255 4.94 3.87 -15.22
N GLY A 256 3.76 4.44 -14.99
CA GLY A 256 2.78 3.92 -14.04
C GLY A 256 2.51 2.45 -14.36
N LEU A 257 3.01 1.54 -13.52
CA LEU A 257 2.97 0.11 -13.79
C LEU A 257 2.82 -0.69 -12.50
N LEU A 258 1.91 -1.65 -12.53
CA LEU A 258 1.89 -2.78 -11.61
C LEU A 258 2.21 -4.05 -12.40
N SER A 259 3.36 -4.67 -12.09
CA SER A 259 3.70 -6.01 -12.54
C SER A 259 3.33 -7.02 -11.46
N VAL A 260 2.70 -8.13 -11.86
CA VAL A 260 2.26 -9.21 -10.96
C VAL A 260 2.87 -10.52 -11.44
N GLY A 261 3.60 -11.19 -10.55
CA GLY A 261 4.22 -12.49 -10.83
C GLY A 261 5.60 -12.42 -11.49
N ALA A 262 6.14 -11.22 -11.76
CA ALA A 262 7.47 -11.00 -12.32
C ALA A 262 7.94 -9.56 -12.06
N LEU A 263 9.24 -9.31 -12.24
CA LEU A 263 9.77 -7.95 -12.37
C LEU A 263 9.36 -7.37 -13.74
N PRO A 264 9.30 -6.03 -13.89
CA PRO A 264 9.04 -5.40 -15.18
C PRO A 264 10.08 -5.81 -16.22
N VAL A 265 9.68 -5.83 -17.49
CA VAL A 265 10.57 -6.20 -18.61
C VAL A 265 11.80 -5.30 -18.62
N GLY A 266 12.99 -5.90 -18.72
CA GLY A 266 14.27 -5.18 -18.74
C GLY A 266 14.93 -5.05 -17.36
N ILE A 267 14.18 -5.22 -16.27
CA ILE A 267 14.69 -5.14 -14.91
C ILE A 267 15.27 -6.49 -14.48
N GLN A 268 16.54 -6.48 -14.08
CA GLN A 268 17.23 -7.67 -13.58
C GLN A 268 17.22 -7.70 -12.05
N ASP A 269 17.09 -8.88 -11.47
CA ASP A 269 16.95 -9.10 -10.03
C ASP A 269 18.15 -8.57 -9.22
N ASP A 270 19.35 -8.67 -9.78
CA ASP A 270 20.62 -8.25 -9.17
C ASP A 270 20.87 -6.74 -9.26
N HIS A 271 20.04 -5.98 -9.98
CA HIS A 271 20.06 -4.52 -9.97
C HIS A 271 19.35 -3.94 -8.74
N LEU A 272 18.48 -4.71 -8.07
CA LEU A 272 17.73 -4.24 -6.91
C LEU A 272 18.55 -4.38 -5.62
N THR A 273 18.39 -3.40 -4.73
CA THR A 273 18.84 -3.53 -3.33
C THR A 273 17.76 -4.26 -2.54
N TRP A 274 18.02 -5.53 -2.23
CA TRP A 274 17.08 -6.37 -1.47
C TRP A 274 17.30 -6.24 0.04
N VAL A 275 16.21 -5.95 0.76
CA VAL A 275 16.17 -5.91 2.24
C VAL A 275 15.05 -6.78 2.78
N PRO A 276 15.23 -7.39 3.98
CA PRO A 276 14.19 -8.23 4.57
C PRO A 276 12.98 -7.40 5.01
N VAL A 277 11.79 -8.00 4.93
CA VAL A 277 10.59 -7.46 5.57
C VAL A 277 10.56 -7.90 7.03
N ARG A 278 10.24 -6.96 7.93
CA ARG A 278 10.12 -7.26 9.36
C ARG A 278 8.93 -8.16 9.65
N ALA A 279 9.20 -9.26 10.35
CA ALA A 279 8.18 -10.09 10.97
C ALA A 279 7.91 -9.68 12.43
N TYR A 280 6.70 -9.99 12.90
CA TYR A 280 6.25 -9.69 14.25
C TYR A 280 6.09 -10.98 15.05
N THR A 281 6.75 -11.06 16.20
CA THR A 281 6.55 -12.18 17.14
C THR A 281 5.17 -12.07 17.79
N ALA A 282 4.64 -13.18 18.32
CA ALA A 282 3.40 -13.15 19.10
C ALA A 282 3.48 -12.21 20.32
N ALA A 283 4.67 -12.04 20.93
CA ALA A 283 4.89 -11.09 22.01
C ALA A 283 4.81 -9.62 21.57
N GLN A 284 5.08 -9.35 20.29
CA GLN A 284 4.88 -8.05 19.65
C GLN A 284 3.47 -7.91 19.06
N GLY A 285 2.56 -8.87 19.31
CA GLY A 285 1.20 -8.87 18.78
C GLY A 285 1.07 -9.42 17.35
N GLY A 286 2.11 -10.08 16.82
CA GLY A 286 2.06 -10.77 15.53
C GLY A 286 1.17 -12.02 15.54
N LEU A 287 0.91 -12.55 14.34
CA LEU A 287 0.15 -13.79 14.16
C LEU A 287 0.89 -14.94 14.87
N PRO A 288 0.23 -15.70 15.77
CA PRO A 288 0.86 -16.83 16.43
C PRO A 288 1.27 -17.93 15.43
N PRO A 289 2.42 -18.59 15.65
CA PRO A 289 2.88 -19.67 14.80
C PRO A 289 1.96 -20.91 14.86
N PRO A 290 1.93 -21.74 13.80
CA PRO A 290 1.29 -23.03 13.85
C PRO A 290 2.13 -24.01 14.70
N SER A 291 1.52 -25.11 15.15
CA SER A 291 2.20 -26.02 16.06
C SER A 291 3.31 -26.87 15.46
N ASP A 292 3.19 -27.15 14.17
CA ASP A 292 4.18 -27.90 13.39
C ASP A 292 5.35 -27.01 12.94
N ALA A 293 5.25 -25.69 13.12
CA ALA A 293 6.33 -24.73 12.90
C ALA A 293 6.33 -23.63 13.99
N PRO A 294 6.68 -23.97 15.25
CA PRO A 294 6.50 -23.09 16.42
C PRO A 294 7.41 -21.85 16.44
N ASP A 295 8.43 -21.83 15.59
CA ASP A 295 9.38 -20.71 15.47
C ASP A 295 9.02 -19.74 14.34
N GLU A 296 7.91 -19.97 13.61
CA GLU A 296 7.48 -19.08 12.55
C GLU A 296 7.09 -17.69 13.07
N VAL A 297 7.46 -16.68 12.28
CA VAL A 297 7.09 -15.30 12.52
C VAL A 297 6.60 -14.71 11.20
N TYR A 298 5.49 -13.98 11.27
CA TYR A 298 4.81 -13.48 10.08
C TYR A 298 4.98 -11.97 9.94
N PRO A 299 5.17 -11.47 8.71
CA PRO A 299 5.06 -10.04 8.44
C PRO A 299 3.61 -9.58 8.66
N LEU A 300 3.47 -8.34 9.12
CA LEU A 300 2.16 -7.68 9.18
C LEU A 300 2.01 -6.66 8.05
N THR A 301 3.08 -5.93 7.76
CA THR A 301 3.13 -4.85 6.78
C THR A 301 4.44 -4.92 5.99
N TRP A 302 4.55 -4.12 4.91
CA TRP A 302 5.80 -3.91 4.17
C TRP A 302 6.76 -2.99 4.93
N GLU A 303 7.12 -3.40 6.16
CA GLU A 303 8.09 -2.71 7.01
C GLU A 303 9.51 -3.20 6.70
N ILE A 304 10.38 -2.27 6.32
CA ILE A 304 11.78 -2.53 5.98
C ILE A 304 12.75 -1.81 6.94
N PRO A 305 13.95 -2.36 7.19
CA PRO A 305 14.96 -1.65 7.97
C PRO A 305 15.46 -0.40 7.23
N VAL A 306 15.76 0.65 7.99
CA VAL A 306 16.38 1.88 7.50
C VAL A 306 17.61 2.17 8.35
N ASP A 307 18.76 2.35 7.71
CA ASP A 307 20.05 2.52 8.37
C ASP A 307 20.25 3.96 8.87
N ALA A 308 19.82 4.94 8.07
CA ALA A 308 19.91 6.36 8.37
C ALA A 308 18.93 7.18 7.52
N VAL A 309 18.62 8.38 7.98
CA VAL A 309 17.87 9.39 7.22
C VAL A 309 18.72 10.66 7.17
N TYR A 310 18.80 11.29 6.01
CA TYR A 310 19.51 12.55 5.80
C TYR A 310 18.57 13.59 5.21
N PHE A 311 18.74 14.83 5.64
CA PHE A 311 18.07 15.98 5.04
C PHE A 311 19.12 17.04 4.73
N ASN A 312 19.20 17.48 3.48
CA ASN A 312 20.22 18.41 2.98
C ASN A 312 21.63 18.01 3.42
N ASP A 313 21.98 16.74 3.18
CA ASP A 313 23.25 16.09 3.52
C ASP A 313 23.58 15.98 5.02
N ALA A 314 22.72 16.50 5.89
CA ALA A 314 22.83 16.35 7.34
C ALA A 314 22.07 15.11 7.81
N LYS A 315 22.75 14.23 8.55
CA LYS A 315 22.12 13.06 9.17
C LYS A 315 21.09 13.51 10.21
N LEU A 316 19.84 13.10 10.05
CA LEU A 316 18.79 13.35 11.03
C LEU A 316 18.99 12.47 12.28
N PRO A 317 18.72 12.99 13.48
CA PRO A 317 18.80 12.21 14.71
C PRO A 317 17.71 11.14 14.76
N ARG A 318 17.94 10.07 15.55
CA ARG A 318 16.87 9.16 15.94
C ARG A 318 15.86 9.92 16.82
N SER A 319 14.59 9.59 16.67
CA SER A 319 13.52 10.14 17.53
C SER A 319 13.79 9.80 18.99
N MET A 320 13.65 10.79 19.87
CA MET A 320 13.69 10.61 21.33
C MET A 320 12.34 10.18 21.90
N LEU A 321 11.28 10.23 21.08
CA LEU A 321 9.93 9.83 21.45
C LEU A 321 9.69 8.33 21.22
N SER A 322 10.52 7.66 20.40
CA SER A 322 10.47 6.22 20.20
C SER A 322 11.40 5.50 21.18
N PRO A 323 10.99 4.36 21.78
CA PRO A 323 11.87 3.54 22.60
C PRO A 323 13.15 3.15 21.86
N SER A 324 14.31 3.24 22.51
CA SER A 324 15.61 2.89 21.91
C SER A 324 15.73 1.42 21.52
N SER A 325 14.86 0.55 22.05
CA SER A 325 14.74 -0.86 21.67
C SER A 325 14.07 -1.09 20.32
N ILE A 326 13.36 -0.09 19.78
CA ILE A 326 12.75 -0.16 18.46
C ILE A 326 13.78 0.31 17.44
N SER A 327 14.11 -0.57 16.48
CA SER A 327 15.02 -0.26 15.37
C SER A 327 14.45 0.82 14.46
N LEU A 328 15.30 1.52 13.72
CA LEU A 328 14.85 2.42 12.66
C LEU A 328 14.36 1.58 11.48
N SER A 329 13.11 1.80 11.09
CA SER A 329 12.46 1.11 9.98
C SER A 329 11.39 2.01 9.38
N ALA A 330 10.94 1.63 8.19
CA ALA A 330 9.91 2.35 7.46
C ALA A 330 8.89 1.41 6.83
N LEU A 331 7.62 1.82 6.83
CA LEU A 331 6.57 1.25 5.99
C LEU A 331 6.70 1.80 4.57
N LEU A 332 6.54 0.97 3.55
CA LEU A 332 6.34 1.40 2.17
C LEU A 332 4.84 1.39 1.84
N ASP A 333 4.27 2.55 1.54
CA ASP A 333 2.82 2.77 1.58
C ASP A 333 2.31 3.59 0.38
N THR A 334 1.87 2.91 -0.69
CA THR A 334 1.24 3.56 -1.85
C THR A 334 -0.13 4.17 -1.53
N GLY A 335 -0.73 3.86 -0.38
CA GLY A 335 -1.98 4.46 0.09
C GLY A 335 -1.77 5.81 0.77
N ASN A 336 -0.52 6.29 0.85
CA ASN A 336 -0.15 7.49 1.57
C ASN A 336 0.49 8.52 0.65
N SER A 337 -0.22 9.63 0.42
CA SER A 337 0.21 10.71 -0.48
C SER A 337 1.40 11.54 0.00
N LEU A 338 1.88 11.33 1.23
CA LEU A 338 2.95 12.10 1.87
C LEU A 338 3.95 11.18 2.57
N ILE A 339 5.18 11.66 2.79
CA ILE A 339 6.09 10.99 3.71
C ILE A 339 5.71 11.34 5.15
N ARG A 340 5.64 10.35 6.04
CA ARG A 340 5.34 10.55 7.46
C ARG A 340 6.52 10.14 8.31
N GLY A 341 6.90 10.98 9.26
CA GLY A 341 8.04 10.71 10.15
C GLY A 341 7.76 11.08 11.61
N PRO A 342 8.67 10.70 12.53
CA PRO A 342 8.52 10.99 13.95
C PRO A 342 8.40 12.49 14.21
N LYS A 343 7.40 12.89 15.00
CA LYS A 343 7.07 14.29 15.24
C LYS A 343 8.25 15.18 15.65
N ASP A 344 9.13 14.71 16.51
CA ASP A 344 10.32 15.46 16.96
C ASP A 344 11.38 15.61 15.86
N VAL A 345 11.59 14.56 15.06
CA VAL A 345 12.52 14.57 13.92
C VAL A 345 11.99 15.45 12.80
N VAL A 346 10.71 15.32 12.44
CA VAL A 346 10.07 16.17 11.43
C VAL A 346 10.08 17.62 11.88
N LYS A 347 9.78 17.91 13.16
CA LYS A 347 9.89 19.28 13.68
C LYS A 347 11.31 19.84 13.58
N HIS A 348 12.33 19.04 13.84
CA HIS A 348 13.72 19.46 13.67
C HIS A 348 14.04 19.78 12.20
N MET A 349 13.59 18.93 11.27
CA MET A 349 13.71 19.18 9.83
C MET A 349 12.98 20.47 9.43
N MET A 350 11.74 20.67 9.88
CA MET A 350 10.95 21.86 9.57
C MET A 350 11.56 23.16 10.11
N SER A 351 12.37 23.09 11.18
CA SER A 351 13.06 24.27 11.72
C SER A 351 14.19 24.81 10.83
N GLN A 352 14.52 24.11 9.73
CA GLN A 352 15.46 24.58 8.72
C GLN A 352 14.81 25.47 7.64
N PHE A 353 13.48 25.61 7.64
CA PHE A 353 12.77 26.55 6.77
C PHE A 353 12.56 27.87 7.49
N ASP A 354 12.79 28.98 6.79
CA ASP A 354 12.74 30.33 7.37
C ASP A 354 11.30 30.84 7.57
N GLU A 355 10.34 30.34 6.78
CA GLU A 355 8.96 30.82 6.83
C GLU A 355 8.11 30.14 7.92
N PRO A 356 7.14 30.85 8.53
CA PRO A 356 6.27 30.30 9.58
C PRO A 356 5.40 29.13 9.13
N ASP A 357 5.06 29.06 7.83
CA ASP A 357 4.31 27.98 7.21
C ASP A 357 5.22 26.88 6.63
N TYR A 358 6.53 26.97 6.89
CA TYR A 358 7.58 26.10 6.37
C TYR A 358 7.68 26.11 4.84
N SER A 359 7.13 27.13 4.17
CA SER A 359 7.24 27.25 2.72
C SER A 359 8.67 27.62 2.28
N PHE A 360 9.00 27.29 1.04
CA PHE A 360 10.26 27.62 0.38
C PHE A 360 10.03 27.97 -1.11
N ASP A 361 11.05 28.53 -1.76
CA ASP A 361 11.02 28.79 -3.21
C ASP A 361 11.11 27.45 -3.94
N CYS A 362 10.13 27.11 -4.78
CA CYS A 362 10.08 25.81 -5.45
C CYS A 362 11.32 25.53 -6.31
N SER A 363 12.11 26.54 -6.71
CA SER A 363 13.36 26.34 -7.47
C SER A 363 14.52 25.83 -6.61
N VAL A 364 14.39 25.85 -5.28
CA VAL A 364 15.39 25.34 -4.34
C VAL A 364 15.19 23.85 -4.13
N ALA A 365 16.13 23.05 -4.63
CA ALA A 365 16.13 21.61 -4.42
C ALA A 365 16.52 21.26 -2.98
N HIS A 366 15.61 20.58 -2.28
CA HIS A 366 15.85 19.97 -0.98
C HIS A 366 16.03 18.46 -1.15
N ASN A 367 17.02 17.87 -0.47
CA ASN A 367 17.34 16.45 -0.57
C ASN A 367 16.98 15.72 0.72
N LEU A 368 15.87 14.99 0.71
CA LEU A 368 15.55 13.99 1.74
C LEU A 368 15.97 12.61 1.22
N SER A 369 16.81 11.90 1.98
CA SER A 369 17.28 10.58 1.58
C SER A 369 17.30 9.57 2.71
N PHE A 370 17.12 8.30 2.34
CA PHE A 370 17.06 7.16 3.23
C PHE A 370 18.17 6.18 2.84
N VAL A 371 18.99 5.78 3.81
CA VAL A 371 19.96 4.71 3.60
C VAL A 371 19.29 3.39 3.95
N ILE A 372 19.18 2.49 2.97
CA ILE A 372 18.47 1.21 3.07
C ILE A 372 19.40 0.14 2.51
N GLY A 373 19.76 -0.85 3.33
CA GLY A 373 20.69 -1.90 2.92
C GLY A 373 22.08 -1.34 2.56
N GLY A 374 22.47 -0.22 3.17
CA GLY A 374 23.72 0.49 2.86
C GLY A 374 23.70 1.34 1.59
N VAL A 375 22.59 1.39 0.85
CA VAL A 375 22.43 2.19 -0.38
C VAL A 375 21.57 3.41 -0.10
N THR A 376 21.95 4.57 -0.64
CA THR A 376 21.19 5.83 -0.49
C THR A 376 20.08 5.91 -1.53
N PHE A 377 18.84 6.05 -1.06
CA PHE A 377 17.66 6.33 -1.86
C PHE A 377 17.18 7.76 -1.56
N SER A 378 17.38 8.66 -2.52
CA SER A 378 16.87 10.04 -2.44
C SER A 378 15.42 10.12 -2.92
N VAL A 379 14.66 11.02 -2.28
CA VAL A 379 13.40 11.53 -2.83
C VAL A 379 13.77 12.55 -3.91
N ASP A 380 13.21 12.41 -5.11
CA ASP A 380 13.39 13.40 -6.17
C ASP A 380 12.91 14.77 -5.66
N PRO A 381 13.71 15.84 -5.80
CA PRO A 381 13.35 17.16 -5.28
C PRO A 381 12.04 17.71 -5.87
N ARG A 382 11.60 17.23 -7.05
CA ARG A 382 10.29 17.55 -7.64
C ARG A 382 9.13 16.89 -6.86
N ASP A 383 9.37 15.74 -6.27
CA ASP A 383 8.38 15.02 -5.45
C ASP A 383 8.40 15.45 -3.98
N PHE A 384 9.51 16.05 -3.53
CA PHE A 384 9.59 16.66 -2.20
C PHE A 384 8.83 18.00 -2.13
N ALA A 385 8.73 18.73 -3.24
CA ALA A 385 8.16 20.06 -3.29
C ALA A 385 6.66 20.02 -3.65
N VAL A 386 5.78 20.40 -2.71
CA VAL A 386 4.33 20.48 -2.94
C VAL A 386 3.94 21.92 -3.25
N PRO A 387 3.43 22.23 -4.46
CA PRO A 387 3.05 23.58 -4.83
C PRO A 387 1.94 24.16 -3.93
N MET A 388 2.12 25.39 -3.51
CA MET A 388 1.08 26.17 -2.84
C MET A 388 0.28 26.96 -3.88
N SER A 389 -1.04 27.10 -3.67
CA SER A 389 -1.91 27.86 -4.58
C SER A 389 -1.38 29.30 -4.78
N ALA A 390 -1.15 29.65 -6.04
CA ALA A 390 -0.50 30.88 -6.46
C ALA A 390 -1.36 32.11 -6.15
N ASN A 391 -0.93 32.94 -5.19
CA ASN A 391 -1.58 34.23 -4.90
C ASN A 391 -0.59 35.41 -4.89
N SER A 392 0.51 35.32 -5.63
CA SER A 392 1.45 36.45 -5.74
C SER A 392 2.27 36.45 -7.02
N THR A 393 2.70 37.65 -7.39
CA THR A 393 3.74 37.90 -8.40
C THR A 393 5.10 37.49 -7.81
N GLY A 394 5.68 36.39 -8.31
CA GLY A 394 6.95 35.84 -7.82
C GLY A 394 7.18 34.39 -8.25
N ASN A 395 8.30 33.78 -7.82
CA ASN A 395 8.52 32.34 -7.98
C ASN A 395 7.46 31.55 -7.20
N PRO A 396 6.98 30.41 -7.72
CA PRO A 396 6.03 29.57 -7.01
C PRO A 396 6.61 29.14 -5.65
N ARG A 397 5.74 29.05 -4.65
CA ARG A 397 6.08 28.62 -3.30
C ARG A 397 5.66 27.18 -3.08
N CYS A 398 6.50 26.43 -2.39
CA CYS A 398 6.29 25.03 -2.12
C CYS A 398 6.36 24.74 -0.61
N THR A 399 5.66 23.72 -0.16
CA THR A 399 5.83 23.12 1.16
C THR A 399 6.45 21.72 1.02
N PRO A 400 7.09 21.19 2.07
CA PRO A 400 7.64 19.84 2.02
C PRO A 400 6.52 18.78 1.95
N ALA A 401 6.71 17.74 1.13
CA ALA A 401 5.86 16.56 1.07
C ALA A 401 6.05 15.61 2.28
N VAL A 402 6.25 16.19 3.47
CA VAL A 402 6.56 15.47 4.71
C VAL A 402 5.70 16.00 5.85
N VAL A 403 5.09 15.10 6.62
CA VAL A 403 4.28 15.46 7.79
C VAL A 403 4.66 14.66 9.03
N ALA A 404 4.43 15.25 10.19
CA ALA A 404 4.65 14.60 11.46
C ALA A 404 3.57 13.54 11.74
N THR A 405 3.98 12.40 12.28
CA THR A 405 3.11 11.40 12.87
C THR A 405 3.66 10.97 14.23
N ASP A 406 2.83 10.28 15.00
CA ASP A 406 3.26 9.69 16.27
C ASP A 406 4.27 8.56 15.99
N PRO A 407 5.42 8.53 16.68
CA PRO A 407 6.41 7.48 16.52
C PRO A 407 5.92 6.15 17.11
N PRO A 408 6.54 5.02 16.71
CA PRO A 408 6.11 3.70 17.17
C PRO A 408 6.34 3.51 18.67
N GLY A 409 5.42 2.78 19.30
CA GLY A 409 5.45 2.37 20.69
C GLY A 409 5.15 0.87 20.84
N ASN A 410 5.24 0.36 22.07
CA ASN A 410 4.93 -1.05 22.34
C ASN A 410 3.44 -1.34 22.15
N GLY A 411 3.12 -2.43 21.43
CA GLY A 411 1.74 -2.86 21.20
C GLY A 411 1.07 -2.25 19.96
N GLY A 412 1.86 -1.63 19.07
CA GLY A 412 1.44 -1.18 17.75
C GLY A 412 2.46 -1.56 16.68
N PHE A 413 2.32 -0.98 15.49
CA PHE A 413 3.35 -1.11 14.46
C PHE A 413 4.67 -0.45 14.90
N LEU A 414 5.77 -0.98 14.39
CA LEU A 414 7.13 -0.65 14.87
C LEU A 414 7.92 0.23 13.91
N TYR A 415 7.38 0.58 12.74
CA TYR A 415 8.03 1.48 11.80
C TYR A 415 8.05 2.93 12.29
N SER A 416 9.19 3.59 12.11
CA SER A 416 9.38 5.00 12.48
C SER A 416 8.88 5.96 11.39
N TRP A 417 8.93 5.53 10.12
CA TRP A 417 8.53 6.31 8.95
C TRP A 417 7.48 5.56 8.15
N SER A 418 6.60 6.28 7.45
CA SER A 418 5.83 5.77 6.33
C SER A 418 6.27 6.51 5.07
N LEU A 419 6.87 5.78 4.13
CA LEU A 419 7.35 6.30 2.86
C LEU A 419 6.22 6.16 1.85
N GLY A 420 5.55 7.28 1.65
CA GLY A 420 4.45 7.43 0.70
C GLY A 420 4.90 7.73 -0.72
N ASP A 421 3.95 8.16 -1.53
CA ASP A 421 4.12 8.46 -2.96
C ASP A 421 5.35 9.33 -3.29
N PRO A 422 5.71 10.39 -2.53
CA PRO A 422 6.92 11.16 -2.85
C PRO A 422 8.20 10.31 -2.92
N PHE A 423 8.35 9.33 -2.02
CA PHE A 423 9.46 8.39 -2.07
C PHE A 423 9.25 7.31 -3.14
N LEU A 424 8.01 6.79 -3.26
CA LEU A 424 7.70 5.68 -4.17
C LEU A 424 7.73 6.07 -5.66
N LYS A 425 7.50 7.34 -6.01
CA LYS A 425 7.75 7.89 -7.36
C LYS A 425 9.24 7.93 -7.70
N SER A 426 10.11 7.93 -6.69
CA SER A 426 11.57 7.99 -6.83
C SER A 426 12.23 6.61 -6.97
N ALA A 427 11.47 5.52 -6.91
CA ALA A 427 12.00 4.17 -7.02
C ALA A 427 11.06 3.19 -7.74
N LEU A 428 11.64 2.21 -8.41
CA LEU A 428 10.96 0.94 -8.65
C LEU A 428 11.02 0.12 -7.37
N VAL A 429 9.86 -0.38 -6.93
CA VAL A 429 9.76 -1.19 -5.71
C VAL A 429 9.17 -2.56 -6.03
N ALA A 430 9.95 -3.61 -5.78
CA ALA A 430 9.51 -4.99 -5.85
C ALA A 430 9.15 -5.51 -4.45
N TYR A 431 7.92 -5.98 -4.30
CA TYR A 431 7.37 -6.54 -3.07
C TYR A 431 7.32 -8.06 -3.21
N TYR A 432 8.29 -8.75 -2.63
CA TYR A 432 8.40 -10.21 -2.66
C TYR A 432 7.77 -10.80 -1.40
N TYR A 433 6.65 -11.51 -1.56
CA TYR A 433 5.90 -12.11 -0.45
C TYR A 433 6.55 -13.39 0.09
N GLY A 434 7.27 -14.12 -0.78
CA GLY A 434 7.86 -15.42 -0.44
C GLY A 434 6.83 -16.49 -0.07
N ASN A 435 7.19 -17.36 0.86
CA ASN A 435 6.28 -18.40 1.36
C ASN A 435 5.39 -17.84 2.48
N LEU A 436 4.15 -17.50 2.12
CA LEU A 436 3.16 -16.94 3.04
C LEU A 436 2.76 -17.86 4.21
N THR A 437 2.97 -19.17 4.09
CA THR A 437 2.61 -20.14 5.14
C THR A 437 3.78 -20.48 6.05
N HIS A 438 5.00 -20.51 5.48
CA HIS A 438 6.25 -20.78 6.17
C HIS A 438 7.32 -19.75 5.79
N PRO A 439 7.22 -18.50 6.27
CA PRO A 439 8.18 -17.44 5.96
C PRO A 439 9.63 -17.81 6.28
N SER A 440 9.88 -18.71 7.23
CA SER A 440 11.22 -19.21 7.53
C SER A 440 11.92 -19.91 6.35
N GLN A 441 11.16 -20.47 5.40
CA GLN A 441 11.69 -21.21 4.24
C GLN A 441 12.02 -20.30 3.06
N ASP A 442 11.19 -19.28 2.83
CA ASP A 442 11.40 -18.26 1.80
C ASP A 442 10.84 -16.93 2.32
N PRO A 443 11.69 -16.10 2.93
CA PRO A 443 11.22 -14.94 3.68
C PRO A 443 10.79 -13.80 2.75
N PRO A 444 9.78 -13.01 3.18
CA PRO A 444 9.38 -11.79 2.49
C PRO A 444 10.53 -10.78 2.48
N ARG A 445 10.68 -10.08 1.35
CA ARG A 445 11.71 -9.05 1.13
C ARG A 445 11.23 -7.98 0.18
N VAL A 446 11.85 -6.81 0.23
CA VAL A 446 11.59 -5.71 -0.71
C VAL A 446 12.87 -5.44 -1.49
N GLY A 447 12.75 -5.33 -2.81
CA GLY A 447 13.81 -4.87 -3.70
C GLY A 447 13.56 -3.43 -4.11
N LEU A 448 14.55 -2.56 -3.96
CA LEU A 448 14.45 -1.16 -4.38
C LEU A 448 15.49 -0.85 -5.46
N LEU A 449 15.07 -0.09 -6.46
CA LEU A 449 15.93 0.46 -7.50
C LEU A 449 15.63 1.95 -7.67
N SER A 450 16.62 2.81 -7.45
CA SER A 450 16.43 4.25 -7.59
C SER A 450 16.18 4.62 -9.04
N THR A 451 15.28 5.57 -9.25
CA THR A 451 14.92 6.13 -10.56
C THR A 451 15.16 7.64 -10.61
N VAL A 452 15.85 8.18 -9.60
CA VAL A 452 16.18 9.61 -9.52
C VAL A 452 17.34 9.90 -10.47
N PRO A 453 17.18 10.79 -11.46
CA PRO A 453 18.25 11.12 -12.38
C PRO A 453 19.35 11.94 -11.70
N GLY A 454 20.58 11.82 -12.21
CA GLY A 454 21.73 12.52 -11.64
C GLY A 454 21.65 14.05 -11.70
N ASP A 455 20.74 14.60 -12.52
CA ASP A 455 20.48 16.02 -12.70
C ASP A 455 19.09 16.47 -12.22
N ALA A 456 18.43 15.71 -11.34
CA ALA A 456 17.09 16.03 -10.83
C ALA A 456 16.93 17.46 -10.29
N SER A 457 17.97 18.02 -9.64
CA SER A 457 17.95 19.40 -9.17
C SER A 457 17.94 20.43 -10.32
N MET A 458 18.59 20.13 -11.45
CA MET A 458 18.53 20.99 -12.64
C MET A 458 17.15 20.87 -13.30
N GLU A 459 16.55 19.68 -13.34
CA GLU A 459 15.20 19.51 -13.88
C GLU A 459 14.14 20.29 -13.09
N LEU A 460 14.20 20.25 -11.75
CA LEU A 460 13.33 21.08 -10.91
C LEU A 460 13.43 22.57 -11.28
N GLN A 461 14.65 23.08 -11.44
CA GLN A 461 14.86 24.48 -11.83
C GLN A 461 14.29 24.80 -13.21
N ARG A 462 14.45 23.91 -14.19
CA ARG A 462 13.89 24.11 -15.55
C ARG A 462 12.37 24.19 -15.52
N VAL A 463 11.73 23.26 -14.80
CA VAL A 463 10.27 23.22 -14.65
C VAL A 463 9.74 24.48 -13.97
N VAL A 464 10.35 24.89 -12.86
CA VAL A 464 9.90 26.07 -12.11
C VAL A 464 10.09 27.35 -12.93
N GLN A 465 11.17 27.46 -13.71
CA GLN A 465 11.37 28.57 -14.64
C GLN A 465 10.29 28.60 -15.73
N ALA A 466 9.93 27.44 -16.30
CA ALA A 466 8.86 27.34 -17.29
C ALA A 466 7.49 27.75 -16.70
N ALA A 467 7.20 27.35 -15.46
CA ALA A 467 5.98 27.77 -14.75
C ALA A 467 5.95 29.27 -14.46
N GLY A 468 7.10 29.89 -14.15
CA GLY A 468 7.22 31.34 -14.01
C GLY A 468 6.82 32.10 -15.28
N ILE A 469 7.11 31.53 -16.46
CA ILE A 469 6.66 32.08 -17.76
C ILE A 469 5.14 31.93 -17.93
N SER A 470 4.54 30.87 -17.37
CA SER A 470 3.11 30.55 -17.42
C SER A 470 2.29 31.19 -16.27
N GLY A 471 2.77 32.30 -15.69
CA GLY A 471 2.04 33.00 -14.62
C GLY A 471 2.11 32.34 -13.24
N GLY A 472 3.13 31.50 -13.00
CA GLY A 472 3.36 30.83 -11.72
C GLY A 472 2.61 29.51 -11.55
N GLN A 473 1.91 29.04 -12.59
CA GLN A 473 1.22 27.75 -12.57
C GLN A 473 2.16 26.62 -13.01
N LEU A 474 2.32 25.64 -12.14
CA LEU A 474 2.99 24.38 -12.46
C LEU A 474 2.00 23.45 -13.20
N PRO A 475 2.47 22.69 -14.20
CA PRO A 475 1.62 21.70 -14.86
C PRO A 475 1.21 20.63 -13.85
N ALA A 476 -0.06 20.21 -13.95
CA ALA A 476 -0.62 19.09 -13.22
C ALA A 476 -1.60 18.38 -14.17
N THR A 477 -1.39 17.09 -14.39
CA THR A 477 -2.32 16.20 -15.09
C THR A 477 -2.90 15.18 -14.13
N TRP A 478 -3.82 14.38 -14.67
CA TRP A 478 -4.35 13.19 -14.03
C TRP A 478 -4.64 12.20 -15.15
N ASP A 479 -4.40 10.92 -14.89
CA ASP A 479 -4.58 9.84 -15.85
C ASP A 479 -5.60 8.82 -15.35
N VAL A 480 -6.55 8.45 -16.22
CA VAL A 480 -7.48 7.35 -15.94
C VAL A 480 -6.70 6.03 -15.96
N ALA A 481 -6.98 5.14 -14.99
CA ALA A 481 -6.43 3.77 -14.98
C ALA A 481 -6.63 3.07 -16.34
N PRO A 482 -5.54 2.72 -17.05
CA PRO A 482 -5.64 2.07 -18.36
C PRO A 482 -5.99 0.58 -18.23
N SER A 483 -6.56 0.00 -19.28
CA SER A 483 -6.79 -1.44 -19.40
C SER A 483 -5.56 -2.24 -19.91
N GLY A 484 -4.48 -1.54 -20.24
CA GLY A 484 -3.21 -2.10 -20.72
C GLY A 484 -2.01 -1.41 -20.07
N THR A 485 -0.81 -1.65 -20.58
CA THR A 485 0.41 -0.98 -20.11
C THR A 485 0.75 0.21 -21.00
N PHE A 486 1.20 1.32 -20.42
CA PHE A 486 1.85 2.38 -21.19
C PHE A 486 3.25 1.94 -21.66
N ALA A 487 3.78 2.60 -22.68
CA ALA A 487 5.16 2.41 -23.13
C ALA A 487 6.03 3.53 -22.57
N ALA A 488 7.22 3.20 -22.06
CA ALA A 488 8.16 4.19 -21.57
C ALA A 488 8.67 5.08 -22.72
N THR A 489 8.72 6.38 -22.49
CA THR A 489 9.25 7.36 -23.46
C THR A 489 10.78 7.28 -23.55
N ALA A 490 11.47 6.98 -22.44
CA ALA A 490 12.90 6.68 -22.40
C ALA A 490 13.25 5.64 -21.32
N THR A 491 14.42 5.02 -21.45
CA THR A 491 15.00 4.09 -20.46
C THR A 491 16.48 4.40 -20.24
N ASP A 492 17.03 4.12 -19.05
CA ASP A 492 18.47 4.23 -18.80
C ASP A 492 19.24 3.08 -19.46
N ALA A 493 20.56 3.04 -19.23
CA ALA A 493 21.44 1.98 -19.72
C ALA A 493 21.06 0.57 -19.20
N ASN A 494 20.27 0.50 -18.12
CA ASN A 494 19.80 -0.74 -17.51
C ASN A 494 18.37 -1.11 -17.95
N GLY A 495 17.78 -0.36 -18.89
CA GLY A 495 16.42 -0.59 -19.37
C GLY A 495 15.33 -0.12 -18.39
N VAL A 496 15.69 0.61 -17.34
CA VAL A 496 14.75 1.17 -16.36
C VAL A 496 14.08 2.37 -17.00
N PRO A 497 12.73 2.41 -17.13
CA PRO A 497 12.01 3.61 -17.54
C PRO A 497 12.50 4.82 -16.74
N GLN A 498 12.92 5.89 -17.41
CA GLN A 498 13.41 7.09 -16.74
C GLN A 498 12.33 8.16 -16.75
N ALA A 499 12.36 9.00 -15.71
CA ALA A 499 11.73 10.31 -15.80
C ALA A 499 12.36 11.10 -16.94
N THR A 500 11.53 11.60 -17.86
CA THR A 500 11.95 12.42 -19.00
C THR A 500 11.34 13.78 -18.91
#